data_AF-A0A6N7W2I8-F1
#
_entry.id   AF-A0A6N7W2I8-F1
#
_cell.length_a   1.000
_cell.length_b   1.000
_cell.length_c   1.000
_cell.angle_alpha   90.00
_cell.angle_beta   90.00
_cell.angle_gamma   90.00
#
_symmetry.space_group_name_H-M   'P 1'
#
loop_
_entity.id
_entity.type
_entity.pdbx_description
1 polymer ?
#
loop_
_entity_poly.entity_id
_entity_poly.type
_entity_poly.pdbx_seq_one_letter_code
_entity_poly.pdbx_strand_id
1 'polypeptide(L)'
;MGDIPVGYTRIQMSKDTASNWEKYNPALLPGEMVIVANPDGKASVKVNMGTSDTKYEDVPTVWDESTADQLKTNLADTRQAASAAADAKTAAQKYAQQAEASAKAIKEKEILAITDSVQLAVNTEDGGLDIIVTTDE
;
A
#
# COMPACT_ATOMS: atom_id res chain seq x y z
N MET A 1 -58.99 10.45 17.40
CA MET A 1 -57.59 10.54 16.90
C MET A 1 -57.45 9.47 15.84
N GLY A 2 -57.38 9.86 14.57
CA GLY A 2 -57.21 8.92 13.46
C GLY A 2 -55.73 8.64 13.29
N ASP A 3 -55.36 7.36 13.28
CA ASP A 3 -54.01 6.89 12.99
C ASP A 3 -53.59 7.34 11.58
N ILE A 4 -52.48 8.07 11.48
CA ILE A 4 -51.83 8.37 10.21
C ILE A 4 -51.04 7.11 9.84
N PRO A 5 -51.33 6.43 8.72
CA PRO A 5 -50.49 5.33 8.25
C PRO A 5 -49.12 5.90 7.88
N VAL A 6 -48.07 5.48 8.59
CA VAL A 6 -46.68 5.73 8.17
C VAL A 6 -46.36 4.83 6.98
N GLY A 7 -46.88 5.22 5.82
CA GLY A 7 -46.50 4.66 4.53
C GLY A 7 -45.25 5.36 4.04
N TYR A 8 -44.09 4.69 4.09
CA TYR A 8 -42.91 5.16 3.37
C TYR A 8 -43.21 5.21 1.87
N THR A 9 -43.26 6.40 1.28
CA THR A 9 -43.30 6.54 -0.18
C THR A 9 -41.98 6.04 -0.76
N ARG A 10 -42.01 4.93 -1.50
CA ARG A 10 -40.83 4.38 -2.17
C ARG A 10 -40.61 5.11 -3.49
N ILE A 11 -39.45 5.74 -3.66
CA ILE A 11 -39.02 6.28 -4.94
C ILE A 11 -38.30 5.15 -5.70
N GLN A 12 -38.79 4.84 -6.91
CA GLN A 12 -38.10 3.94 -7.83
C GLN A 12 -37.35 4.77 -8.86
N MET A 13 -36.09 4.41 -9.10
CA MET A 13 -35.27 4.98 -10.16
C MET A 13 -35.33 4.11 -11.41
N SER A 14 -35.10 4.72 -12.57
CA SER A 14 -34.92 4.00 -13.82
C SER A 14 -33.75 3.02 -13.69
N LYS A 15 -34.01 1.74 -13.97
CA LYS A 15 -33.01 0.67 -13.90
C LYS A 15 -33.20 -0.33 -15.04
N ASP A 16 -32.10 -0.80 -15.60
CA ASP A 16 -32.08 -1.90 -16.56
C ASP A 16 -30.65 -2.44 -16.73
N THR A 17 -30.49 -3.49 -17.51
CA THR A 17 -29.20 -4.04 -17.95
C THR A 17 -28.46 -3.05 -18.85
N ALA A 18 -27.12 -3.11 -18.83
CA ALA A 18 -26.28 -2.32 -19.74
C ALA A 18 -26.71 -2.49 -21.22
N SER A 19 -27.00 -3.73 -21.63
CA SER A 19 -27.44 -4.03 -23.00
C SER A 19 -28.75 -3.33 -23.38
N ASN A 20 -29.73 -3.26 -22.48
CA ASN A 20 -30.99 -2.56 -22.77
C ASN A 20 -30.80 -1.05 -22.83
N TRP A 21 -30.01 -0.48 -21.91
CA TRP A 21 -29.69 0.94 -21.94
C TRP A 21 -28.98 1.35 -23.24
N GLU A 22 -27.99 0.57 -23.68
CA GLU A 22 -27.27 0.78 -24.94
C GLU A 22 -28.17 0.60 -26.17
N LYS A 23 -29.04 -0.42 -26.15
CA LYS A 23 -29.96 -0.70 -27.25
C LYS A 23 -30.97 0.44 -27.49
N TYR A 24 -31.60 0.93 -26.43
CA TYR A 24 -32.64 1.95 -26.55
C TYR A 24 -32.08 3.37 -26.55
N ASN A 25 -30.89 3.56 -25.96
CA ASN A 25 -30.16 4.83 -25.87
C ASN A 25 -31.08 6.05 -25.66
N PRO A 26 -31.86 6.06 -24.57
CA PRO A 26 -32.77 7.16 -24.29
C PRO A 26 -31.99 8.45 -23.99
N ALA A 27 -32.63 9.58 -24.22
CA ALA A 27 -32.11 10.85 -23.73
C ALA A 27 -32.51 11.00 -22.25
N LEU A 28 -31.52 11.22 -21.39
CA LEU A 28 -31.71 11.42 -19.96
C LEU A 28 -31.83 12.91 -19.66
N LEU A 29 -32.79 13.30 -18.82
CA LEU A 29 -33.01 14.69 -18.43
C LEU A 29 -31.86 15.21 -17.54
N PRO A 30 -31.63 16.53 -17.47
CA PRO A 30 -30.71 17.13 -16.49
C PRO A 30 -31.01 16.67 -15.05
N GLY A 31 -29.99 16.15 -14.38
CA GLY A 31 -30.09 15.58 -13.02
C GLY A 31 -30.68 14.18 -12.95
N GLU A 32 -31.09 13.58 -14.06
CA GLU A 32 -31.63 12.22 -14.07
C GLU A 32 -30.53 11.20 -13.74
N MET A 33 -30.82 10.35 -12.76
CA MET A 33 -30.01 9.22 -12.35
C MET A 33 -30.58 7.92 -12.91
N VAL A 34 -29.70 7.09 -13.48
CA VAL A 34 -30.04 5.74 -13.92
C VAL A 34 -29.13 4.71 -13.27
N ILE A 35 -29.72 3.57 -12.95
CA ILE A 35 -29.01 2.41 -12.41
C ILE A 35 -28.81 1.40 -13.54
N VAL A 36 -27.56 0.98 -13.73
CA VAL A 36 -27.16 0.00 -14.74
C VAL A 36 -26.83 -1.30 -14.04
N ALA A 37 -27.56 -2.36 -14.35
CA ALA A 37 -27.22 -3.71 -13.94
C ALA A 37 -26.17 -4.27 -14.91
N ASN A 38 -24.97 -4.51 -14.39
CA ASN A 38 -23.83 -4.97 -15.17
C ASN A 38 -23.85 -6.49 -15.36
N PRO A 39 -23.16 -7.01 -16.40
CA PRO A 39 -23.05 -8.45 -16.64
C PRO A 39 -22.41 -9.25 -15.49
N ASP A 40 -21.60 -8.61 -14.66
CA ASP A 40 -20.95 -9.20 -13.48
C ASP A 40 -21.87 -9.28 -12.25
N GLY A 41 -23.14 -8.89 -12.39
CA GLY A 41 -24.13 -8.90 -11.31
C GLY A 41 -24.08 -7.70 -10.38
N LYS A 42 -23.21 -6.73 -10.65
CA LYS A 42 -23.05 -5.50 -9.87
C LYS A 42 -23.76 -4.32 -10.52
N ALA A 43 -23.78 -3.18 -9.84
CA ALA A 43 -24.40 -1.97 -10.35
C ALA A 43 -23.38 -0.85 -10.69
N SER A 44 -23.69 -0.11 -11.74
CA SER A 44 -23.13 1.23 -11.98
C SER A 44 -24.24 2.27 -11.94
N VAL A 45 -23.86 3.52 -11.65
CA VAL A 45 -24.75 4.67 -11.66
C VAL A 45 -24.23 5.67 -12.67
N LYS A 46 -25.13 6.10 -13.56
CA LYS A 46 -24.92 7.22 -14.47
C LYS A 46 -25.87 8.36 -14.08
N VAL A 47 -25.38 9.60 -14.16
CA VAL A 47 -26.19 10.79 -13.88
C VAL A 47 -25.91 11.82 -14.96
N ASN A 48 -26.96 12.33 -15.60
CA ASN A 48 -26.80 13.47 -16.50
C ASN A 48 -26.54 14.75 -15.66
N MET A 49 -25.27 15.10 -15.49
CA MET A 49 -24.85 16.29 -14.77
C MET A 49 -24.86 17.57 -15.65
N GLY A 50 -25.28 17.46 -16.91
CA GLY A 50 -25.40 18.56 -17.84
C GLY A 50 -26.64 19.42 -17.61
N THR A 51 -26.83 20.42 -18.47
CA THR A 51 -27.98 21.35 -18.45
C THR A 51 -28.99 21.07 -19.55
N SER A 52 -28.75 20.06 -20.38
CA SER A 52 -29.63 19.61 -21.46
C SER A 52 -29.78 18.10 -21.47
N ASP A 53 -30.83 17.62 -22.13
CA ASP A 53 -31.04 16.21 -22.38
C ASP A 53 -29.82 15.61 -23.09
N THR A 54 -29.33 14.47 -22.60
CA THR A 54 -28.11 13.83 -23.09
C THR A 54 -28.36 12.35 -23.30
N LYS A 55 -27.87 11.78 -24.41
CA LYS A 55 -28.02 10.36 -24.71
C LYS A 55 -27.30 9.50 -23.67
N TYR A 56 -27.91 8.38 -23.27
CA TYR A 56 -27.38 7.47 -22.26
C TYR A 56 -25.90 7.10 -22.50
N GLU A 57 -25.52 6.87 -23.76
CA GLU A 57 -24.14 6.53 -24.12
C GLU A 57 -23.13 7.64 -23.78
N ASP A 58 -23.56 8.90 -23.89
CA ASP A 58 -22.75 10.09 -23.62
C ASP A 58 -22.78 10.52 -22.15
N VAL A 59 -23.70 9.97 -21.34
CA VAL A 59 -23.77 10.29 -19.91
C VAL A 59 -22.66 9.54 -19.15
N PRO A 60 -21.86 10.23 -18.31
CA PRO A 60 -20.76 9.60 -17.59
C PRO A 60 -21.25 8.69 -16.45
N THR A 61 -20.50 7.60 -16.22
CA THR A 61 -20.62 6.79 -15.01
C THR A 61 -20.01 7.54 -13.84
N VAL A 62 -20.81 7.81 -12.81
CA VAL A 62 -20.38 8.55 -11.60
C VAL A 62 -20.01 7.60 -10.45
N TRP A 63 -20.51 6.37 -10.49
CA TRP A 63 -20.18 5.33 -9.52
C TRP A 63 -20.27 3.96 -10.16
N ASP A 64 -19.35 3.07 -9.79
CA ASP A 64 -19.27 1.71 -10.27
C ASP A 64 -18.83 0.79 -9.13
N GLU A 65 -19.65 -0.20 -8.82
CA GLU A 65 -19.43 -1.10 -7.68
C GLU A 65 -18.17 -1.98 -7.88
N SER A 66 -17.91 -2.42 -9.11
CA SER A 66 -16.74 -3.24 -9.44
C SER A 66 -15.44 -2.47 -9.21
N THR A 67 -15.41 -1.22 -9.66
CA THR A 67 -14.31 -0.28 -9.41
C THR A 67 -14.16 0.00 -7.92
N ALA A 68 -15.27 0.23 -7.20
CA ALA A 68 -15.24 0.51 -5.77
C ALA A 68 -14.66 -0.68 -4.96
N ASP A 69 -15.01 -1.92 -5.31
CA ASP A 69 -14.47 -3.10 -4.63
C ASP A 69 -12.99 -3.34 -4.95
N GLN A 70 -12.57 -3.06 -6.19
CA GLN A 70 -11.15 -3.09 -6.53
C GLN A 70 -10.36 -2.06 -5.71
N LEU A 71 -10.88 -0.84 -5.55
CA LEU A 71 -10.23 0.20 -4.75
C LEU A 71 -10.13 -0.18 -3.26
N LYS A 72 -11.15 -0.85 -2.70
CA LYS A 72 -11.07 -1.40 -1.32
C LYS A 72 -9.97 -2.44 -1.18
N THR A 73 -9.84 -3.34 -2.17
CA THR A 73 -8.80 -4.37 -2.19
C THR A 73 -7.41 -3.73 -2.28
N ASN A 74 -7.21 -2.83 -3.25
CA ASN A 74 -5.95 -2.11 -3.42
C ASN A 74 -5.54 -1.33 -2.16
N LEU A 75 -6.50 -0.75 -1.44
CA LEU A 75 -6.25 -0.04 -0.19
C LEU A 75 -5.75 -0.99 0.91
N ALA A 76 -6.33 -2.20 1.00
CA ALA A 76 -5.87 -3.22 1.95
C ALA A 76 -4.44 -3.66 1.65
N ASP A 77 -4.14 -3.97 0.38
CA ASP A 77 -2.81 -4.38 -0.07
C ASP A 77 -1.78 -3.28 0.15
N THR A 78 -2.13 -2.03 -0.16
CA THR A 78 -1.25 -0.87 0.05
C THR A 78 -0.92 -0.68 1.53
N ARG A 79 -1.89 -0.86 2.43
CA ARG A 79 -1.66 -0.80 3.88
C ARG A 79 -0.74 -1.91 4.36
N GLN A 80 -0.92 -3.13 3.84
CA GLN A 80 -0.05 -4.26 4.18
C GLN A 80 1.39 -4.01 3.71
N ALA A 81 1.58 -3.56 2.47
CA ALA A 81 2.89 -3.22 1.92
C ALA A 81 3.57 -2.10 2.71
N ALA A 82 2.82 -1.07 3.13
CA ALA A 82 3.35 0.01 3.96
C ALA A 82 3.82 -0.49 5.34
N SER A 83 3.06 -1.40 5.96
CA SER A 83 3.47 -2.04 7.22
C SER A 83 4.75 -2.85 7.06
N ALA A 84 4.82 -3.70 6.03
CA ALA A 84 6.01 -4.49 5.75
C ALA A 84 7.25 -3.62 5.47
N ALA A 85 7.07 -2.48 4.79
CA ALA A 85 8.15 -1.52 4.57
C ALA A 85 8.63 -0.86 5.88
N ALA A 86 7.72 -0.55 6.81
CA ALA A 86 8.08 -0.04 8.12
C ALA A 86 8.88 -1.08 8.94
N ASP A 87 8.43 -2.33 8.94
CA ASP A 87 9.12 -3.44 9.61
C ASP A 87 10.52 -3.68 9.01
N ALA A 88 10.64 -3.65 7.68
CA ALA A 88 11.91 -3.78 6.98
C ALA A 88 12.88 -2.64 7.34
N LYS A 89 12.38 -1.40 7.43
CA LYS A 89 13.16 -0.24 7.88
C LYS A 89 13.68 -0.45 9.31
N THR A 90 12.84 -0.90 10.23
CA THR A 90 13.24 -1.18 11.61
C THR A 90 14.27 -2.30 11.68
N ALA A 91 14.09 -3.38 10.91
CA ALA A 91 15.06 -4.47 10.85
C ALA A 91 16.42 -3.99 10.31
N ALA A 92 16.44 -3.20 9.23
CA ALA A 92 17.66 -2.64 8.67
C ALA A 92 18.41 -1.74 9.67
N GLN A 93 17.68 -0.90 10.42
CA GLN A 93 18.28 -0.07 11.48
C GLN A 93 18.92 -0.92 12.58
N LYS A 94 18.26 -2.02 12.98
CA LYS A 94 18.80 -2.96 13.97
C LYS A 94 20.08 -3.65 13.47
N TYR A 95 20.11 -4.09 12.21
CA TYR A 95 21.30 -4.68 11.62
C TYR A 95 22.46 -3.68 11.53
N ALA A 96 22.19 -2.42 11.18
CA ALA A 96 23.21 -1.37 11.20
C ALA A 96 23.81 -1.17 12.59
N GLN A 97 22.96 -1.07 13.63
CA GLN A 97 23.42 -0.95 15.02
C GLN A 97 24.24 -2.16 15.48
N GLN A 98 23.83 -3.37 15.11
CA GLN A 98 24.59 -4.59 15.42
C GLN A 98 25.95 -4.64 14.73
N ALA A 99 26.02 -4.19 13.47
CA ALA A 99 27.26 -4.09 12.73
C ALA A 99 28.22 -3.08 13.37
N GLU A 100 27.73 -1.90 13.75
CA GLU A 100 28.51 -0.88 14.46
C GLU A 100 29.03 -1.39 15.82
N ALA A 101 28.17 -2.06 16.61
CA ALA A 101 28.56 -2.64 17.88
C ALA A 101 29.64 -3.73 17.72
N SER A 102 29.50 -4.58 16.69
CA SER A 102 30.50 -5.62 16.38
C SER A 102 31.84 -5.01 15.96
N ALA A 103 31.82 -3.98 15.11
CA ALA A 103 33.03 -3.28 14.69
C ALA A 103 33.74 -2.60 15.87
N LYS A 104 32.98 -2.01 16.81
CA LYS A 104 33.54 -1.43 18.03
C LYS A 104 34.19 -2.49 18.92
N ALA A 105 33.52 -3.62 19.14
CA ALA A 105 34.04 -4.71 19.96
C ALA A 105 35.32 -5.35 19.40
N ILE A 106 35.45 -5.44 18.06
CA ILE A 106 36.69 -5.90 17.41
C ILE A 106 37.83 -4.92 17.69
N LYS A 107 37.61 -3.61 17.44
CA LYS A 107 38.63 -2.58 17.66
C LYS A 107 39.12 -2.54 19.12
N GLU A 108 38.21 -2.65 20.08
CA GLU A 108 38.58 -2.69 21.51
C GLU A 108 39.47 -3.90 21.85
N LYS A 109 39.21 -5.07 21.24
CA LYS A 109 40.03 -6.27 21.44
C LYS A 109 41.38 -6.20 20.75
N GLU A 110 41.47 -5.61 19.55
CA GLU A 110 42.76 -5.38 18.86
C GLU A 110 43.70 -4.51 19.70
N ILE A 111 43.19 -3.43 20.29
CA ILE A 111 43.98 -2.54 21.16
C ILE A 111 44.48 -3.28 22.40
N LEU A 112 43.68 -4.17 22.99
CA LEU A 112 44.05 -4.93 24.19
C LEU A 112 45.16 -5.97 23.94
N ALA A 113 45.35 -6.42 22.70
CA ALA A 113 46.44 -7.32 22.33
C ALA A 113 47.78 -6.59 22.13
N ILE A 114 47.75 -5.28 21.87
CA ILE A 114 48.92 -4.40 21.64
C ILE A 114 49.15 -3.54 22.89
N THR A 115 49.14 -4.15 24.07
CA THR A 115 49.60 -3.47 25.29
C THR A 115 51.14 -3.50 25.34
N ASP A 116 51.77 -2.49 25.95
CA ASP A 116 53.21 -2.13 25.88
C ASP A 116 54.25 -3.26 26.04
N SER A 117 53.87 -4.44 26.54
CA SER A 117 54.74 -5.62 26.71
C SER A 117 54.69 -6.61 25.54
N VAL A 118 53.76 -6.45 24.58
CA VAL A 118 53.55 -7.42 23.49
C VAL A 118 53.45 -6.69 22.14
N GLN A 119 54.41 -6.97 21.25
CA GLN A 119 54.43 -6.48 19.87
C GLN A 119 54.11 -7.63 18.90
N LEU A 120 53.39 -7.32 17.82
CA LEU A 120 53.23 -8.24 16.70
C LEU A 120 54.23 -7.84 15.61
N ALA A 121 55.13 -8.75 15.23
CA ALA A 121 56.09 -8.53 14.16
C ALA A 121 55.78 -9.45 12.97
N VAL A 122 55.95 -8.93 11.76
CA VAL A 122 55.90 -9.76 10.54
C VAL A 122 57.25 -10.45 10.40
N ASN A 123 57.25 -11.77 10.45
CA ASN A 123 58.43 -12.59 10.21
C ASN A 123 58.76 -12.56 8.71
N THR A 124 59.95 -12.07 8.37
CA THR A 124 60.35 -11.85 6.97
C THR A 124 60.87 -13.12 6.28
N GLU A 125 61.07 -14.22 7.02
CA GLU A 125 61.56 -15.49 6.48
C GLU A 125 60.42 -16.37 5.93
N ASP A 126 59.26 -16.37 6.60
CA ASP A 126 58.10 -17.18 6.21
C ASP A 126 56.83 -16.35 5.92
N GLY A 127 56.85 -15.04 6.19
CA GLY A 127 55.72 -14.14 6.02
C GLY A 127 54.65 -14.24 7.11
N GLY A 128 54.91 -14.97 8.20
CA GLY A 128 54.01 -15.15 9.33
C GLY A 128 53.93 -13.93 10.27
N LEU A 129 52.96 -13.95 11.18
CA LEU A 129 52.87 -12.99 12.30
C LEU A 129 53.40 -13.65 13.58
N ASP A 130 54.46 -13.10 14.17
CA ASP A 130 55.05 -13.55 15.43
C ASP A 130 54.68 -12.62 16.59
N ILE A 131 54.48 -13.21 17.77
CA ILE A 131 54.23 -12.49 19.03
C ILE A 131 55.56 -12.28 19.75
N ILE A 132 55.95 -11.03 19.95
CA ILE A 132 57.14 -10.64 20.70
C ILE A 132 56.71 -10.14 22.08
N VAL A 133 57.19 -10.78 23.14
CA VAL A 133 56.97 -10.33 24.52
C VAL A 133 58.23 -9.62 25.03
N THR A 134 58.14 -8.32 25.31
CA THR A 134 59.19 -7.56 26.01
C THR A 134 58.92 -7.58 27.50
N THR A 135 59.75 -8.31 28.25
CA THR A 135 59.84 -8.19 29.70
C THR A 135 60.90 -7.15 30.05
N ASP A 136 60.52 -6.08 30.73
CA ASP A 136 61.48 -5.13 31.30
C ASP A 136 62.32 -5.85 32.37
N GLU A 137 63.65 -5.77 32.24
CA GLU A 137 64.65 -6.25 33.24
C GLU A 137 64.75 -5.33 34.46
#